data_AF-A0A401P7M1-F1
#
_entry.id   AF-A0A401P7M1-F1
#
_cell.length_a   1.000
_cell.length_b   1.000
_cell.length_c   1.000
_cell.angle_alpha   90.00
_cell.angle_beta   90.00
_cell.angle_gamma   90.00
#
_symmetry.space_group_name_H-M   'P 1'
#
loop_
_entity.id
_entity.type
_entity.pdbx_description
1 polymer ?
#
loop_
_entity_poly.entity_id
_entity_poly.type
_entity_poly.pdbx_seq_one_letter_code
_entity_poly.pdbx_strand_id
1 'polypeptide(L)'
;MAKLLTVAVCTGILSVVAYQLLDICNMMGVFRELVPIEPGNCHLIKGVEYGSEDINILPGGLALISTGLKYQSLPNFNRDRPGHILLVDLNTSVLSAVELRISRGFDVESFNPHGLSTYIDGDGTVYVFVVNHPRQITTVEIFTFDEDQNSLNHLKTIKHELLHR
;
A
#
# COMPACT_ATOMS: atom_id res chain seq x y z
N MET A 1 14.63 39.03 40.43
CA MET A 1 15.37 38.06 39.59
C MET A 1 14.60 36.75 39.37
N ALA A 2 14.10 36.05 40.39
CA ALA A 2 13.35 34.80 40.23
C ALA A 2 12.15 34.87 39.25
N LYS A 3 11.29 35.90 39.36
CA LYS A 3 10.16 36.09 38.45
C LYS A 3 10.57 36.24 36.97
N LEU A 4 11.67 36.93 36.71
CA LEU A 4 12.20 37.14 35.36
C LEU A 4 12.75 35.83 34.78
N LEU A 5 13.45 35.04 35.61
CA LEU A 5 13.94 33.72 35.23
C LEU A 5 12.78 32.76 34.92
N THR A 6 11.72 32.75 35.75
CA THR A 6 10.53 31.92 35.50
C THR A 6 9.88 32.28 34.17
N VAL A 7 9.70 33.57 33.87
CA VAL A 7 9.12 34.01 32.60
C VAL A 7 10.01 33.58 31.42
N ALA A 8 11.33 33.78 31.52
CA ALA A 8 12.26 33.38 30.46
C ALA A 8 12.22 31.87 30.17
N VAL A 9 12.17 31.04 31.22
CA VAL A 9 12.05 29.58 31.09
C VAL A 9 10.72 29.19 30.45
N CYS A 10 9.60 29.76 30.91
CA CYS A 10 8.28 29.49 30.33
C CYS A 10 8.23 29.86 28.85
N THR A 11 8.75 31.03 28.47
CA THR A 11 8.83 31.44 27.06
C THR A 11 9.67 30.47 26.25
N GLY A 12 10.85 30.07 26.75
CA GLY A 12 11.70 29.10 26.07
C GLY A 12 11.00 27.77 25.82
N ILE A 13 10.30 27.22 26.82
CA ILE A 13 9.52 25.99 26.69
C ILE A 13 8.40 26.16 25.65
N LEU A 14 7.64 27.26 25.73
CA LEU A 14 6.54 27.52 24.78
C LEU A 14 7.06 27.65 23.34
N SER A 15 8.22 28.30 23.14
CA SER A 15 8.83 28.40 21.82
C SER A 15 9.25 27.03 21.27
N VAL A 16 9.82 26.14 22.09
CA VAL A 16 10.19 24.78 21.67
C VAL A 16 8.95 23.96 21.31
N VAL A 17 7.90 24.01 22.13
CA VAL A 17 6.64 23.30 21.86
C VAL A 17 5.99 23.83 20.58
N ALA A 18 5.93 25.15 20.40
CA ALA A 18 5.39 25.75 19.18
C ALA A 18 6.20 25.33 17.94
N TYR A 19 7.53 25.32 18.04
CA TYR A 19 8.40 24.87 16.95
C TYR A 19 8.15 23.39 16.61
N GLN A 20 8.09 22.51 17.59
CA GLN A 20 7.80 21.08 17.36
C GLN A 20 6.43 20.86 16.73
N LEU A 21 5.41 21.60 17.17
CA LEU A 21 4.07 21.52 16.57
C LEU A 21 4.09 21.99 15.11
N LEU A 22 4.76 23.10 14.81
CA LEU A 22 4.90 23.60 13.44
C LEU A 22 5.66 22.61 12.56
N ASP A 23 6.72 22.00 13.09
CA ASP A 23 7.50 20.99 12.38
C ASP A 23 6.67 19.73 12.07
N ILE A 24 5.89 19.25 13.03
CA ILE A 24 4.92 18.14 12.82
C ILE A 24 3.87 18.53 11.77
N CYS A 25 3.28 19.73 11.86
CA CYS A 25 2.31 20.19 10.88
C CYS A 25 2.91 20.29 9.46
N ASN A 26 4.16 20.73 9.34
CA ASN A 26 4.88 20.79 8.07
C ASN A 26 5.16 19.38 7.53
N MET A 27 5.63 18.46 8.38
CA MET A 27 5.88 17.06 8.02
C MET A 27 4.61 16.36 7.54
N MET A 28 3.48 16.60 8.21
CA MET A 28 2.17 16.05 7.85
C MET A 28 1.52 16.79 6.67
N GLY A 29 2.09 17.90 6.21
CA GLY A 29 1.53 18.70 5.12
C GLY A 29 0.18 19.37 5.45
N VAL A 30 -0.09 19.67 6.74
CA VAL A 30 -1.40 20.21 7.20
C VAL A 30 -1.79 21.51 6.49
N PHE A 31 -0.80 22.34 6.16
CA PHE A 31 -1.02 23.63 5.50
C PHE A 31 -0.82 23.57 3.98
N ARG A 32 -0.64 22.38 3.40
CA ARG A 32 -0.43 22.21 1.97
C ARG A 32 -1.76 22.33 1.23
N GLU A 33 -1.88 23.34 0.39
CA GLU A 33 -2.98 23.46 -0.56
C GLU A 33 -2.69 22.67 -1.84
N LEU A 34 -3.73 22.07 -2.42
CA LEU A 34 -3.66 21.35 -3.69
C LEU A 34 -4.19 22.24 -4.81
N VAL A 35 -3.31 22.65 -5.71
CA VAL A 35 -3.71 23.33 -6.95
C VAL A 35 -4.23 22.27 -7.93
N PRO A 36 -5.49 22.35 -8.38
CA PRO A 36 -6.03 21.38 -9.32
C PRO A 36 -5.26 21.38 -10.64
N ILE A 37 -4.84 20.20 -11.09
CA ILE A 37 -4.27 19.97 -12.42
C ILE A 37 -5.16 18.93 -13.09
N GLU A 38 -5.78 19.29 -14.21
CA GLU A 38 -6.67 18.40 -14.96
C GLU A 38 -5.88 17.71 -16.08
N PRO A 39 -5.59 16.40 -15.98
CA PRO A 39 -4.82 15.67 -16.98
C PRO A 39 -5.63 15.28 -18.23
N GLY A 40 -6.90 15.70 -18.31
CA GLY A 40 -7.84 15.36 -19.39
C GLY A 40 -8.85 14.27 -18.98
N ASN A 41 -9.13 13.34 -19.88
CA ASN A 41 -10.16 12.31 -19.70
C ASN A 41 -9.75 11.27 -18.63
N CYS A 42 -10.30 11.41 -17.42
CA CYS A 42 -10.10 10.48 -16.31
C CYS A 42 -11.35 9.62 -16.09
N HIS A 43 -11.14 8.33 -15.88
CA HIS A 43 -12.21 7.39 -15.53
C HIS A 43 -11.76 6.51 -14.37
N LEU A 44 -12.68 6.28 -13.42
CA LEU A 44 -12.46 5.30 -12.35
C LEU A 44 -12.48 3.89 -12.94
N ILE A 45 -11.51 3.07 -12.57
CA ILE A 45 -11.45 1.66 -12.99
C ILE A 45 -12.49 0.88 -12.21
N LYS A 46 -13.44 0.26 -12.92
CA LYS A 46 -14.48 -0.56 -12.29
C LYS A 46 -13.85 -1.74 -11.55
N GLY A 47 -14.24 -1.95 -10.30
CA GLY A 47 -13.76 -3.05 -9.44
C GLY A 47 -12.64 -2.66 -8.46
N VAL A 48 -12.04 -1.47 -8.60
CA VAL A 48 -11.07 -0.93 -7.62
C VAL A 48 -11.82 -0.05 -6.62
N GLU A 49 -12.35 -0.63 -5.55
CA GLU A 49 -13.24 0.09 -4.61
C GLU A 49 -12.59 0.39 -3.25
N TYR A 50 -11.68 -0.46 -2.77
CA TYR A 50 -11.21 -0.45 -1.38
C TYR A 50 -9.69 -0.32 -1.27
N GLY A 51 -9.17 0.75 -1.86
CA GLY A 51 -7.75 1.08 -1.87
C GLY A 51 -6.99 0.44 -3.03
N SER A 52 -5.90 1.06 -3.43
CA SER A 52 -4.99 0.62 -4.50
C SER A 52 -3.60 1.09 -4.13
N GLU A 53 -3.05 0.51 -3.06
CA GLU A 53 -1.90 1.11 -2.36
C GLU A 53 -0.63 1.07 -3.21
N ASP A 54 -0.41 -0.01 -3.95
CA ASP A 54 0.70 -0.13 -4.89
C ASP A 54 0.26 -0.80 -6.19
N ILE A 55 1.01 -0.53 -7.27
CA ILE A 55 0.76 -1.01 -8.62
C ILE A 55 2.08 -1.35 -9.31
N ASN A 56 2.09 -2.46 -10.05
CA ASN A 56 3.19 -2.80 -10.94
C ASN A 56 2.66 -3.20 -12.32
N ILE A 57 3.23 -2.60 -13.37
CA ILE A 57 2.81 -2.81 -14.75
C ILE A 57 3.85 -3.69 -15.44
N LEU A 58 3.41 -4.87 -15.89
CA LEU A 58 4.22 -5.79 -16.69
C LEU A 58 4.43 -5.24 -18.11
N PRO A 59 5.51 -5.63 -18.82
CA PRO A 59 5.79 -5.15 -20.17
C PRO A 59 4.66 -5.38 -21.19
N GLY A 60 3.79 -6.38 -20.97
CA GLY A 60 2.64 -6.68 -21.81
C GLY A 60 1.40 -5.81 -21.56
N GLY A 61 1.45 -4.85 -20.64
CA GLY A 61 0.32 -3.97 -20.31
C GLY A 61 -0.64 -4.55 -19.24
N LEU A 62 -0.33 -5.70 -18.67
CA LEU A 62 -1.02 -6.20 -17.48
C LEU A 62 -0.53 -5.47 -16.23
N ALA A 63 -1.45 -4.94 -15.44
CA ALA A 63 -1.16 -4.26 -14.18
C ALA A 63 -1.67 -5.08 -12.99
N LEU A 64 -0.79 -5.31 -12.02
CA LEU A 64 -1.08 -5.92 -10.74
C LEU A 64 -1.24 -4.82 -9.69
N ILE A 65 -2.32 -4.84 -8.91
CA ILE A 65 -2.64 -3.81 -7.92
C ILE A 65 -2.91 -4.47 -6.57
N SER A 66 -2.22 -4.03 -5.51
CA SER A 66 -2.55 -4.44 -4.14
C SER A 66 -3.74 -3.64 -3.61
N THR A 67 -4.70 -4.32 -3.00
CA THR A 67 -5.92 -3.69 -2.49
C THR A 67 -6.37 -4.30 -1.17
N GLY A 68 -7.20 -3.56 -0.44
CA GLY A 68 -7.76 -3.98 0.84
C GLY A 68 -6.76 -3.95 2.00
N LEU A 69 -5.72 -3.12 1.91
CA LEU A 69 -4.77 -2.88 3.00
C LEU A 69 -5.49 -2.33 4.24
N LYS A 70 -5.18 -2.90 5.40
CA LYS A 70 -5.77 -2.56 6.70
C LYS A 70 -4.71 -2.10 7.69
N TYR A 71 -4.93 -0.91 8.23
CA TYR A 71 -4.23 -0.39 9.40
C TYR A 71 -5.20 -0.34 10.60
N GLN A 72 -4.74 -0.80 11.77
CA GLN A 72 -5.60 -0.85 12.97
C GLN A 72 -6.12 0.54 13.41
N SER A 73 -5.36 1.60 13.12
CA SER A 73 -5.64 2.98 13.52
C SER A 73 -6.31 3.82 12.43
N LEU A 74 -6.55 3.28 11.22
CA LEU A 74 -7.17 4.01 10.12
C LEU A 74 -8.58 3.49 9.82
N PRO A 75 -9.47 4.33 9.26
CA PRO A 75 -10.77 3.87 8.77
C PRO A 75 -10.61 2.72 7.77
N ASN A 76 -11.32 1.62 8.04
CA ASN A 76 -11.41 0.50 7.12
C ASN A 76 -12.81 0.49 6.48
N PHE A 77 -12.85 0.71 5.17
CA PHE A 77 -14.07 0.75 4.36
C PHE A 77 -14.50 -0.63 3.85
N ASN A 78 -13.70 -1.68 4.07
CA ASN A 78 -13.99 -3.07 3.71
C ASN A 78 -13.63 -4.03 4.85
N ARG A 79 -14.45 -4.01 5.90
CA ARG A 79 -14.16 -4.76 7.14
C ARG A 79 -14.19 -6.27 6.93
N ASP A 80 -15.13 -6.74 6.13
CA ASP A 80 -15.51 -8.16 6.05
C ASP A 80 -14.76 -8.95 4.97
N ARG A 81 -13.93 -8.29 4.13
CA ARG A 81 -13.10 -8.97 3.12
C ARG A 81 -11.61 -8.87 3.44
N PRO A 82 -10.82 -9.94 3.22
CA PRO A 82 -9.37 -9.85 3.21
C PRO A 82 -8.87 -8.96 2.07
N GLY A 83 -7.61 -8.55 2.17
CA GLY A 83 -6.94 -7.92 1.03
C GLY A 83 -6.69 -8.93 -0.09
N HIS A 84 -6.44 -8.43 -1.29
CA HIS A 84 -6.27 -9.25 -2.49
C HIS A 84 -5.43 -8.49 -3.53
N ILE A 85 -5.04 -9.19 -4.60
CA ILE A 85 -4.36 -8.59 -5.75
C ILE A 85 -5.37 -8.54 -6.90
N LEU A 86 -5.51 -7.36 -7.51
CA LEU A 86 -6.29 -7.15 -8.71
C LEU A 86 -5.40 -7.20 -9.95
N LEU A 87 -5.96 -7.67 -11.05
CA LEU A 87 -5.37 -7.61 -12.40
C LEU A 87 -6.21 -6.66 -13.25
N VAL A 88 -5.53 -5.77 -13.99
CA VAL A 88 -6.13 -4.90 -15.00
C VAL A 88 -5.34 -5.04 -16.29
N ASP A 89 -6.04 -5.30 -17.40
CA ASP A 89 -5.44 -5.25 -18.75
C ASP A 89 -5.55 -3.84 -19.33
N LEU A 90 -4.41 -3.15 -19.39
CA LEU A 90 -4.31 -1.76 -19.89
C LEU A 90 -4.40 -1.65 -21.41
N ASN A 91 -4.45 -2.77 -22.14
CA ASN A 91 -4.61 -2.76 -23.59
C ASN A 91 -6.08 -2.67 -24.03
N THR A 92 -7.01 -2.76 -23.07
CA THR A 92 -8.44 -2.69 -23.36
C THR A 92 -8.94 -1.24 -23.35
N SER A 93 -9.96 -0.94 -24.16
CA SER A 93 -10.55 0.41 -24.23
C SER A 93 -11.38 0.77 -22.99
N VAL A 94 -11.88 -0.24 -22.26
CA VAL A 94 -12.67 -0.08 -21.05
C VAL A 94 -12.04 -0.92 -19.95
N LEU A 95 -11.30 -0.26 -19.06
CA LEU A 95 -10.58 -0.92 -17.98
C LEU A 95 -11.54 -1.47 -16.93
N SER A 96 -11.31 -2.72 -16.53
CA SER A 96 -11.95 -3.36 -15.38
C SER A 96 -10.95 -4.19 -14.61
N ALA A 97 -11.05 -4.16 -13.28
CA ALA A 97 -10.24 -4.98 -12.41
C ALA A 97 -10.89 -6.36 -12.19
N VAL A 98 -10.06 -7.40 -12.22
CA VAL A 98 -10.44 -8.76 -11.82
C VAL A 98 -9.60 -9.21 -10.63
N GLU A 99 -10.20 -9.86 -9.65
CA GLU A 99 -9.50 -10.40 -8.49
C GLU A 99 -8.73 -11.66 -8.89
N LEU A 100 -7.41 -11.68 -8.63
CA LEU A 100 -6.59 -12.85 -8.87
C LEU A 100 -6.87 -13.92 -7.83
N ARG A 101 -7.03 -15.16 -8.29
CA ARG A 101 -7.16 -16.31 -7.39
C ARG A 101 -5.81 -16.61 -6.77
N ILE A 102 -5.77 -16.94 -5.48
CA ILE A 102 -4.55 -17.45 -4.85
C ILE A 102 -4.64 -18.96 -4.72
N SER A 103 -3.57 -19.67 -5.07
CA SER A 103 -3.49 -21.14 -5.00
C SER A 103 -3.81 -21.67 -3.59
N ARG A 104 -4.27 -22.92 -3.51
CA ARG A 104 -4.57 -23.57 -2.23
C ARG A 104 -3.32 -23.63 -1.34
N GLY A 105 -3.51 -23.53 -0.03
CA GLY A 105 -2.45 -23.65 0.97
C GLY A 105 -1.93 -22.31 1.51
N PHE A 106 -2.30 -21.19 0.89
CA PHE A 106 -2.06 -19.85 1.43
C PHE A 106 -3.21 -19.41 2.37
N ASP A 107 -2.87 -18.72 3.47
CA ASP A 107 -3.86 -18.16 4.40
C ASP A 107 -4.43 -16.85 3.84
N VAL A 108 -5.41 -16.97 2.94
CA VAL A 108 -6.09 -15.83 2.28
C VAL A 108 -6.84 -14.97 3.30
N GLU A 109 -7.36 -15.55 4.38
CA GLU A 109 -8.17 -14.84 5.37
C GLU A 109 -7.38 -13.79 6.15
N SER A 110 -6.08 -14.02 6.37
CA SER A 110 -5.20 -13.04 7.01
C SER A 110 -4.40 -12.19 6.02
N PHE A 111 -4.63 -12.35 4.72
CA PHE A 111 -3.90 -11.60 3.69
C PHE A 111 -4.22 -10.10 3.76
N ASN A 112 -3.15 -9.31 3.88
CA ASN A 112 -3.18 -7.86 4.04
C ASN A 112 -2.04 -7.26 3.21
N PRO A 113 -2.16 -7.26 1.87
CA PRO A 113 -1.12 -6.83 0.96
C PRO A 113 -0.90 -5.32 1.03
N HIS A 114 0.37 -4.93 0.90
CA HIS A 114 0.85 -3.56 0.88
C HIS A 114 1.61 -3.35 -0.44
N GLY A 115 2.87 -2.92 -0.39
CA GLY A 115 3.72 -2.82 -1.57
C GLY A 115 3.90 -4.15 -2.33
N LEU A 116 4.06 -4.05 -3.65
CA LEU A 116 4.31 -5.19 -4.52
C LEU A 116 5.38 -4.89 -5.59
N SER A 117 6.10 -5.92 -6.00
CA SER A 117 7.10 -5.82 -7.06
C SER A 117 7.10 -7.10 -7.90
N THR A 118 7.58 -6.99 -9.13
CA THR A 118 7.65 -8.12 -10.06
C THR A 118 9.08 -8.34 -10.54
N TYR A 119 9.40 -9.61 -10.82
CA TYR A 119 10.64 -10.03 -11.48
C TYR A 119 10.29 -11.04 -12.56
N ILE A 120 10.81 -10.83 -13.76
CA ILE A 120 10.62 -11.75 -14.88
C ILE A 120 11.94 -12.52 -15.06
N ASP A 121 11.88 -13.83 -14.89
CA ASP A 121 13.05 -14.70 -15.07
C ASP A 121 13.32 -14.94 -16.57
N GLY A 122 14.50 -15.50 -16.89
CA GLY A 122 14.94 -15.73 -18.26
C GLY A 122 14.06 -16.70 -19.06
N ASP A 123 13.26 -17.52 -18.38
CA ASP A 123 12.27 -18.41 -19.00
C ASP A 123 10.89 -17.77 -19.19
N GLY A 124 10.72 -16.51 -18.76
CA GLY A 124 9.47 -15.76 -18.82
C GLY A 124 8.59 -15.90 -17.58
N THR A 125 8.99 -16.69 -16.58
CA THR A 125 8.23 -16.81 -15.33
C THR A 125 8.15 -15.46 -14.62
N VAL A 126 6.93 -15.02 -14.32
CA VAL A 126 6.68 -13.78 -13.59
C VAL A 126 6.55 -14.08 -12.10
N TYR A 127 7.53 -13.65 -11.32
CA TYR A 127 7.51 -13.67 -9.87
C TYR A 127 6.89 -12.38 -9.34
N VAL A 128 5.99 -12.50 -8.37
CA VAL A 128 5.33 -11.39 -7.68
C VAL A 128 5.72 -11.43 -6.21
N PHE A 129 6.37 -10.38 -5.73
CA PHE A 129 6.75 -10.19 -4.34
C PHE A 129 5.75 -9.23 -3.71
N VAL A 130 5.08 -9.66 -2.65
CA VAL A 130 4.05 -8.86 -1.99
C VAL A 130 4.42 -8.69 -0.53
N VAL A 131 4.57 -7.44 -0.09
CA VAL A 131 4.63 -7.12 1.34
C VAL A 131 3.27 -7.42 1.94
N ASN A 132 3.24 -8.24 2.99
CA ASN A 132 2.01 -8.68 3.63
C ASN A 132 2.07 -8.42 5.13
N HIS A 133 0.93 -8.05 5.72
CA HIS A 133 0.82 -7.74 7.16
C HIS A 133 -0.18 -8.64 7.90
N PRO A 134 -0.03 -9.97 7.88
CA PRO A 134 -1.00 -10.86 8.51
C PRO A 134 -0.92 -10.69 10.02
N ARG A 135 -2.03 -10.33 10.67
CA ARG A 135 -2.08 -10.13 12.14
C ARG A 135 -0.96 -9.22 12.68
N GLN A 136 -0.62 -8.16 11.93
CA GLN A 136 0.34 -7.12 12.32
C GLN A 136 1.82 -7.53 12.36
N ILE A 137 2.18 -8.73 11.88
CA ILE A 137 3.56 -9.07 11.55
C ILE A 137 3.82 -8.75 10.08
N THR A 138 5.06 -8.39 9.72
CA THR A 138 5.43 -8.12 8.33
C THR A 138 6.12 -9.33 7.71
N THR A 139 5.64 -9.72 6.53
CA THR A 139 6.20 -10.79 5.71
C THR A 139 6.36 -10.33 4.26
N VAL A 140 7.16 -11.06 3.48
CA VAL A 140 7.14 -10.94 2.01
C VAL A 140 6.69 -12.26 1.44
N GLU A 141 5.57 -12.25 0.75
CA GLU A 141 5.02 -13.41 0.05
C GLU A 141 5.57 -13.43 -1.38
N ILE A 142 6.12 -14.56 -1.79
CA ILE A 142 6.57 -14.79 -3.16
C ILE A 142 5.53 -15.67 -3.84
N PHE A 143 5.01 -15.18 -4.96
CA PHE A 143 4.13 -15.92 -5.85
C PHE A 143 4.76 -16.04 -7.24
N THR A 144 4.33 -17.03 -8.02
CA THR A 144 4.36 -16.93 -9.49
C THR A 144 2.99 -16.51 -10.01
N PHE A 145 2.98 -15.70 -11.06
CA PHE A 145 1.77 -15.29 -11.76
C PHE A 145 1.48 -16.24 -12.92
N ASP A 146 0.27 -16.79 -12.92
CA ASP A 146 -0.29 -17.61 -14.00
C ASP A 146 -1.34 -16.77 -14.72
N GLU A 147 -0.95 -16.26 -15.88
CA GLU A 147 -1.76 -15.39 -16.73
C GLU A 147 -2.99 -16.11 -17.28
N ASP A 148 -2.85 -17.36 -17.73
CA ASP A 148 -3.94 -18.15 -18.32
C ASP A 148 -5.05 -18.42 -17.29
N GLN A 149 -4.68 -18.63 -16.03
CA GLN A 149 -5.63 -18.91 -14.94
C GLN A 149 -6.07 -17.68 -14.15
N ASN A 150 -5.50 -16.49 -14.45
CA ASN A 150 -5.64 -15.29 -13.61
C ASN A 150 -5.41 -15.62 -12.13
N SER A 151 -4.26 -16.21 -11.83
CA SER A 151 -3.97 -16.69 -10.47
C SER A 151 -2.53 -16.45 -10.02
N LEU A 152 -2.35 -16.43 -8.71
CA LEU A 152 -1.07 -16.35 -8.02
C LEU A 152 -0.80 -17.66 -7.30
N ASN A 153 0.29 -18.33 -7.65
CA ASN A 153 0.72 -19.54 -7.01
C ASN A 153 1.73 -19.21 -5.91
N HIS A 154 1.35 -19.41 -4.65
CA HIS A 154 2.23 -19.11 -3.52
C HIS A 154 3.41 -20.07 -3.49
N LEU A 155 4.62 -19.53 -3.43
CA LEU A 155 5.86 -20.30 -3.35
C LEU A 155 6.43 -20.28 -1.93
N LYS A 156 6.47 -19.10 -1.32
CA LYS A 156 7.22 -18.91 -0.08
C LYS A 156 6.77 -17.66 0.68
N THR A 157 6.70 -17.81 2.00
CA THR A 157 6.64 -16.67 2.92
C THR A 157 8.04 -16.40 3.47
N ILE A 158 8.58 -15.21 3.23
CA ILE A 158 9.78 -14.71 3.89
C ILE A 158 9.38 -14.05 5.20
N LYS A 159 10.04 -14.50 6.27
CA LYS A 159 10.01 -13.88 7.60
C LYS A 159 11.45 -13.60 7.99
N HIS A 160 11.71 -12.42 8.54
CA HIS A 160 13.03 -12.05 9.00
C HIS A 160 12.92 -11.06 10.15
N GLU A 161 13.87 -11.09 11.10
CA GLU A 161 13.88 -10.18 12.25
C GLU A 161 14.03 -8.70 11.84
N LEU A 162 14.62 -8.46 10.67
CA LEU A 162 14.77 -7.12 10.09
C LEU A 162 13.52 -6.63 9.35
N LEU A 163 12.50 -7.48 9.15
CA LEU A 163 11.18 -7.04 8.68
C LEU A 163 10.38 -6.52 9.88
N HIS A 164 10.78 -5.34 10.34
CA HIS A 164 10.06 -4.59 11.36
C HIS A 164 8.95 -3.74 10.71
N ARG A 165 7.94 -3.42 11.50
CA ARG A 165 6.86 -2.51 11.11
C ARG A 165 7.15 -1.10 11.59
#